data_AF-A0A517NIG7-F1
#
_entry.id   AF-A0A517NIG7-F1
#
_cell.length_a   1.000
_cell.length_b   1.000
_cell.length_c   1.000
_cell.angle_alpha   90.00
_cell.angle_beta   90.00
_cell.angle_gamma   90.00
#
_symmetry.space_group_name_H-M   'P 1'
#
loop_
_entity.id
_entity.type
_entity.pdbx_description
1 polymer ?
#
loop_
_entity_poly.entity_id
_entity_poly.type
_entity_poly.pdbx_seq_one_letter_code
_entity_poly.pdbx_strand_id
1 'polypeptide(L)'
;MTNVTLDRSLLSKFAAGGRSRWRIENETFNTLKNQGYHFEHNYGHGKQNLSTVLMLLMFLAFMVDQVQQACCPLFASVQEKFKSRRALWEKLRSHVNHFVFESFAELWQAMLSGSAMGVPPVLVQRELEIDRWLET
;
A
#
# COMPACT_ATOMS: atom_id res chain seq x y z
N MET A 1 -25.60 -18.59 14.78
CA MET A 1 -26.08 -19.93 14.38
C MET A 1 -26.81 -19.75 13.05
N THR A 2 -26.49 -20.53 12.02
CA THR A 2 -27.10 -20.42 10.69
C THR A 2 -28.26 -21.42 10.60
N ASN A 3 -29.42 -20.97 10.12
CA ASN A 3 -30.67 -21.73 10.11
C ASN A 3 -30.76 -22.67 8.89
N VAL A 4 -29.66 -23.32 8.51
CA VAL A 4 -29.56 -24.06 7.25
C VAL A 4 -29.47 -25.54 7.51
N THR A 5 -30.32 -26.31 6.85
CA THR A 5 -30.34 -27.77 6.92
C THR A 5 -29.03 -28.33 6.36
N LEU A 6 -28.27 -29.03 7.20
CA LEU A 6 -26.95 -29.56 6.85
C LEU A 6 -27.08 -30.87 6.06
N ASP A 7 -27.07 -30.76 4.73
CA ASP A 7 -26.80 -31.90 3.85
C ASP A 7 -25.29 -32.13 3.68
N ARG A 8 -24.87 -33.39 3.48
CA ARG A 8 -23.46 -33.76 3.28
C ARG A 8 -22.85 -33.05 2.06
N SER A 9 -23.64 -32.78 1.03
CA SER A 9 -23.17 -32.01 -0.14
C SER A 9 -22.89 -30.53 0.20
N LEU A 10 -23.66 -29.94 1.12
CA LEU A 10 -23.50 -28.56 1.60
C LEU A 10 -22.34 -28.39 2.58
N LEU A 11 -21.97 -29.44 3.31
CA LEU A 11 -20.91 -29.39 4.33
C LEU A 11 -19.57 -28.92 3.74
N SER A 12 -19.23 -29.38 2.54
CA SER A 12 -18.02 -28.95 1.82
C SER A 12 -18.00 -27.45 1.51
N LYS A 13 -19.14 -26.90 1.09
CA LYS A 13 -19.33 -25.47 0.80
C LYS A 13 -19.26 -24.63 2.07
N PHE A 14 -19.85 -25.09 3.17
CA PHE A 14 -19.74 -24.41 4.46
C PHE A 14 -18.32 -24.41 5.00
N ALA A 15 -17.61 -25.53 4.91
CA ALA A 15 -16.21 -25.59 5.30
C ALA A 15 -15.35 -24.63 4.47
N ALA A 16 -15.59 -24.53 3.16
CA ALA A 16 -14.92 -23.56 2.30
C ALA A 16 -15.25 -22.11 2.71
N GLY A 17 -16.53 -21.79 2.93
CA GLY A 17 -16.96 -20.47 3.38
C GLY A 17 -16.41 -20.08 4.75
N GLY A 18 -16.32 -21.03 5.68
CA GLY A 18 -15.68 -20.85 6.99
C GLY A 18 -14.21 -20.51 6.86
N ARG A 19 -13.46 -21.23 6.01
CA ARG A 19 -12.05 -20.92 5.71
C ARG A 19 -11.89 -19.56 5.04
N SER A 20 -12.75 -19.21 4.09
CA SER A 20 -12.73 -17.89 3.45
C SER A 20 -12.99 -16.77 4.45
N ARG A 21 -13.97 -16.92 5.36
CA ARG A 21 -14.21 -15.96 6.44
C ARG A 21 -12.99 -15.81 7.34
N TRP A 22 -12.43 -16.94 7.79
CA TRP A 22 -11.24 -16.94 8.64
C TRP A 22 -10.06 -16.22 7.96
N ARG A 23 -9.88 -16.44 6.65
CA ARG A 23 -8.84 -15.79 5.85
C ARG A 23 -9.05 -14.28 5.75
N ILE A 24 -10.27 -13.83 5.47
CA ILE A 24 -10.62 -12.40 5.44
C ILE A 24 -10.30 -11.76 6.80
N GLU A 25 -10.63 -12.44 7.89
CA GLU A 25 -10.42 -11.93 9.23
C GLU A 25 -8.93 -11.86 9.63
N ASN A 26 -8.17 -12.94 9.39
CA ASN A 26 -6.78 -13.03 9.83
C ASN A 26 -5.77 -12.39 8.87
N GLU A 27 -6.04 -12.36 7.57
CA GLU A 27 -5.12 -11.78 6.59
C GLU A 27 -5.55 -10.34 6.27
N THR A 28 -6.78 -10.15 5.79
CA THR A 28 -7.24 -8.84 5.30
C THR A 28 -7.45 -7.84 6.43
N PHE A 29 -8.28 -8.16 7.43
CA PHE A 29 -8.52 -7.21 8.52
C PHE A 29 -7.27 -6.95 9.36
N ASN A 30 -6.44 -7.97 9.60
CA ASN A 30 -5.16 -7.75 10.28
C ASN A 30 -4.25 -6.78 9.50
N THR A 31 -4.20 -6.88 8.17
CA THR A 31 -3.44 -5.95 7.33
C THR A 31 -4.01 -4.53 7.40
N LEU A 32 -5.32 -4.38 7.26
CA LEU A 32 -5.99 -3.07 7.32
C LEU A 32 -5.79 -2.37 8.67
N LYS A 33 -5.67 -3.13 9.76
CA LYS A 33 -5.43 -2.61 11.11
C LYS A 33 -3.95 -2.29 11.35
N ASN A 34 -3.05 -3.23 11.04
CA ASN A 34 -1.67 -3.24 11.55
C ASN A 34 -0.60 -2.86 10.51
N GLN A 35 -0.93 -2.78 9.22
CA GLN A 35 0.05 -2.57 8.15
C GLN A 35 -0.01 -1.16 7.54
N GLY A 36 -0.52 -0.18 8.29
CA GLY A 36 -0.46 1.24 7.93
C GLY A 36 -1.68 1.83 7.21
N TYR A 37 -2.79 1.07 7.10
CA TYR A 37 -4.07 1.60 6.59
C TYR A 37 -4.95 2.20 7.69
N HIS A 38 -4.62 1.97 8.96
CA HIS A 38 -5.28 2.59 10.13
C HIS A 38 -6.80 2.42 10.15
N PHE A 39 -7.31 1.26 9.72
CA PHE A 39 -8.74 1.01 9.60
C PHE A 39 -9.53 1.16 10.91
N GLU A 40 -8.88 0.97 12.07
CA GLU A 40 -9.54 1.17 13.37
C GLU A 40 -9.69 2.64 13.75
N HIS A 41 -9.02 3.55 13.05
CA HIS A 41 -9.09 4.97 13.32
C HIS A 41 -10.17 5.62 12.44
N ASN A 42 -11.19 6.18 13.09
CA ASN A 42 -12.19 6.95 12.39
C ASN A 42 -11.69 8.37 12.16
N TYR A 43 -11.21 8.64 10.95
CA TYR A 43 -10.70 9.96 10.56
C TYR A 43 -11.79 11.02 10.32
N GLY A 44 -13.07 10.65 10.35
CA GLY A 44 -14.18 11.55 10.06
C GLY A 44 -14.95 11.96 11.32
N HIS A 45 -14.62 13.11 11.89
CA HIS A 45 -15.46 13.81 12.87
C HIS A 45 -16.47 14.78 12.21
N GLY A 46 -16.54 14.77 10.87
CA GLY A 46 -17.39 15.68 10.08
C GLY A 46 -18.87 15.32 10.11
N LYS A 47 -19.74 16.33 9.97
CA LYS A 47 -21.20 16.21 10.18
C LYS A 47 -21.95 15.35 9.13
N GLN A 48 -21.38 15.07 7.96
CA GLN A 48 -22.01 14.23 6.92
C GLN A 48 -20.98 13.44 6.12
N ASN A 49 -21.09 12.10 6.14
CA ASN A 49 -20.39 11.12 5.28
C ASN A 49 -18.85 11.13 5.23
N LEU A 50 -18.16 12.07 5.89
CA LEU A 50 -16.70 12.20 5.83
C LEU A 50 -15.98 10.91 6.27
N SER A 51 -16.42 10.28 7.36
CA SER A 51 -15.89 9.01 7.84
C SER A 51 -16.03 7.90 6.80
N THR A 52 -17.19 7.82 6.15
CA THR A 52 -17.47 6.87 5.06
C THR A 52 -16.58 7.11 3.85
N VAL A 53 -16.40 8.37 3.43
CA VAL A 53 -15.52 8.71 2.30
C VAL A 53 -14.07 8.33 2.60
N LEU A 54 -13.57 8.64 3.79
CA LEU A 54 -12.19 8.30 4.18
C LEU A 54 -11.98 6.77 4.27
N MET A 55 -12.98 6.04 4.78
CA MET A 55 -12.98 4.57 4.75
C MET A 55 -12.93 4.03 3.31
N LEU A 56 -13.73 4.58 2.40
CA LEU A 56 -13.73 4.17 0.98
C LEU A 56 -12.40 4.47 0.29
N LEU A 57 -11.78 5.63 0.57
CA LEU A 57 -10.44 5.95 0.06
C LEU A 57 -9.37 4.99 0.60
N MET A 58 -9.46 4.60 1.87
CA MET A 58 -8.58 3.58 2.44
C MET A 58 -8.77 2.22 1.76
N PHE A 59 -10.01 1.80 1.47
CA PHE A 59 -10.28 0.56 0.75
C PHE A 59 -9.78 0.62 -0.70
N LEU A 60 -9.91 1.78 -1.35
CA LEU A 60 -9.37 2.01 -2.69
C LEU A 60 -7.85 1.89 -2.69
N ALA A 61 -7.15 2.53 -1.76
CA ALA A 61 -5.70 2.42 -1.63
C ALA A 61 -5.28 0.96 -1.41
N PHE A 62 -5.94 0.26 -0.48
CA PHE A 62 -5.68 -1.16 -0.24
C PHE A 62 -5.89 -2.01 -1.49
N MET A 63 -6.97 -1.77 -2.25
CA MET A 63 -7.23 -2.48 -3.50
C MET A 63 -6.15 -2.21 -4.55
N VAL A 64 -5.72 -0.97 -4.73
CA VAL A 64 -4.62 -0.62 -5.64
C VAL A 64 -3.36 -1.38 -5.28
N ASP A 65 -3.03 -1.49 -3.99
CA ASP A 65 -1.86 -2.23 -3.52
C ASP A 65 -1.98 -3.73 -3.79
N GLN A 66 -3.18 -4.32 -3.64
CA GLN A 66 -3.43 -5.71 -4.03
C GLN A 66 -3.24 -5.93 -5.54
N VAL A 67 -3.72 -4.99 -6.37
CA VAL A 67 -3.54 -5.05 -7.82
C VAL A 67 -2.06 -4.91 -8.20
N GLN A 68 -1.32 -3.99 -7.57
CA GLN A 68 0.12 -3.86 -7.79
C GLN A 68 0.87 -5.14 -7.39
N GLN A 69 0.54 -5.75 -6.25
CA GLN A 69 1.13 -7.01 -5.81
C GLN A 69 0.85 -8.16 -6.79
N ALA A 70 -0.34 -8.20 -7.39
CA ALA A 70 -0.74 -9.24 -8.34
C ALA A 70 -0.11 -9.06 -9.73
N CYS A 71 0.00 -7.82 -10.21
CA CYS A 71 0.35 -7.51 -11.59
C CYS A 71 1.79 -7.04 -11.78
N CYS A 72 2.48 -6.61 -10.72
CA CYS A 72 3.83 -6.03 -10.81
C CYS A 72 4.84 -6.88 -10.01
N PRO A 73 5.61 -7.77 -10.68
CA PRO A 73 6.64 -8.58 -10.03
C PRO A 73 7.68 -7.75 -9.31
N LEU A 74 8.04 -6.59 -9.87
CA LEU A 74 9.03 -5.69 -9.29
C LEU A 74 8.54 -5.14 -7.94
N PHE A 75 7.30 -4.66 -7.87
CA PHE A 75 6.67 -4.23 -6.61
C PHE A 75 6.59 -5.37 -5.60
N ALA A 76 6.21 -6.57 -6.04
CA ALA A 76 6.16 -7.75 -5.18
C ALA A 76 7.54 -8.08 -4.58
N SER A 77 8.62 -8.00 -5.37
CA SER A 77 10.00 -8.18 -4.87
C SER A 77 10.41 -7.09 -3.86
N VAL A 78 10.03 -5.83 -4.10
CA VAL A 78 10.28 -4.74 -3.14
C VAL A 78 9.54 -4.97 -1.83
N GLN A 79 8.28 -5.42 -1.90
CA GLN A 79 7.48 -5.75 -0.72
C GLN A 79 8.08 -6.92 0.06
N GLU A 80 8.57 -7.95 -0.62
CA GLU A 80 9.25 -9.08 0.01
C GLU A 80 10.56 -8.66 0.69
N LYS A 81 11.31 -7.73 0.09
CA LYS A 81 12.54 -7.17 0.67
C LYS A 81 12.26 -6.45 2.00
N PHE A 82 11.23 -5.60 2.05
CA PHE A 82 10.96 -4.78 3.24
C PHE A 82 10.07 -5.46 4.31
N LYS A 83 9.52 -6.65 4.01
CA LYS A 83 8.76 -7.55 4.91
C LYS A 83 7.44 -7.00 5.46
N SER A 84 7.34 -5.71 5.75
CA SER A 84 6.12 -5.03 6.19
C SER A 84 5.73 -3.92 5.23
N ARG A 85 4.41 -3.70 5.06
CA ARG A 85 3.92 -2.60 4.20
C ARG A 85 4.29 -1.25 4.78
N ARG A 86 4.26 -1.12 6.11
CA ARG A 86 4.66 0.11 6.81
C ARG A 86 6.09 0.53 6.43
N ALA A 87 7.04 -0.41 6.46
CA ALA A 87 8.42 -0.13 6.06
C ALA A 87 8.54 0.22 4.57
N LEU A 88 7.82 -0.50 3.69
CA LEU A 88 7.77 -0.18 2.26
C LEU A 88 7.30 1.27 2.03
N TRP A 89 6.21 1.68 2.67
CA TRP A 89 5.65 3.03 2.50
C TRP A 89 6.53 4.13 3.11
N GLU A 90 7.22 3.84 4.20
CA GLU A 90 8.23 4.74 4.76
C GLU A 90 9.39 4.94 3.79
N LYS A 91 9.94 3.86 3.22
CA LYS A 91 11.03 3.94 2.25
C LYS A 91 10.60 4.59 0.94
N LEU A 92 9.41 4.28 0.44
CA LEU A 92 8.84 4.95 -0.72
C LEU A 92 8.81 6.47 -0.51
N ARG A 93 8.22 6.92 0.60
CA ARG A 93 8.16 8.36 0.96
C ARG A 93 9.54 8.99 1.03
N SER A 94 10.52 8.30 1.61
CA SER A 94 11.90 8.76 1.63
C SER A 94 12.47 8.91 0.22
N HIS A 95 12.25 7.96 -0.69
CA HIS A 95 12.80 8.06 -2.05
C HIS A 95 12.16 9.21 -2.83
N VAL A 96 10.83 9.33 -2.83
CA VAL A 96 10.13 10.40 -3.56
C VAL A 96 10.37 11.79 -2.99
N ASN A 97 10.71 11.92 -1.70
CA ASN A 97 11.00 13.21 -1.08
C ASN A 97 12.42 13.72 -1.38
N HIS A 98 13.36 12.83 -1.72
CA HIS A 98 14.78 13.19 -1.87
C HIS A 98 15.34 12.98 -3.29
N PHE A 99 14.64 12.24 -4.14
CA PHE A 99 15.08 11.89 -5.48
C PHE A 99 13.95 12.07 -6.49
N VAL A 100 14.34 12.33 -7.73
CA VAL A 100 13.45 12.35 -8.90
C VAL A 100 13.67 11.06 -9.67
N PHE A 101 12.59 10.44 -10.12
CA PHE A 101 12.60 9.23 -10.95
C PHE A 101 11.76 9.49 -12.19
N GLU A 102 12.21 8.99 -13.34
CA GLU A 102 11.49 9.09 -14.61
C GLU A 102 10.30 8.14 -14.67
N SER A 103 10.29 7.09 -13.84
CA SER A 103 9.20 6.13 -13.78
C SER A 103 9.08 5.42 -12.43
N PHE A 104 7.91 4.81 -12.18
CA PHE A 104 7.74 3.90 -11.04
C PHE A 104 8.66 2.67 -11.12
N ALA A 105 8.99 2.19 -12.32
CA ALA A 105 9.91 1.07 -12.49
C ALA A 105 11.30 1.41 -11.97
N GLU A 106 11.81 2.60 -12.30
CA GLU A 106 13.08 3.10 -11.80
C GLU A 106 13.06 3.27 -10.28
N LEU A 107 11.99 3.88 -9.73
CA LEU A 107 11.79 4.01 -8.29
C LEU A 107 11.86 2.66 -7.56
N TRP A 108 11.12 1.66 -8.05
CA TRP A 108 11.12 0.33 -7.43
C TRP A 108 12.47 -0.38 -7.59
N GLN A 109 13.14 -0.23 -8.72
CA GLN A 109 14.50 -0.74 -8.92
C GLN A 109 15.49 -0.10 -7.95
N ALA A 110 15.43 1.22 -7.75
CA ALA A 110 16.29 1.92 -6.81
C ALA A 110 16.05 1.46 -5.36
N MET A 111 14.79 1.24 -4.98
CA MET A 111 14.43 0.68 -3.67
C MET A 111 14.91 -0.78 -3.52
N LEU A 112 14.86 -1.57 -4.59
CA LEU A 112 15.26 -2.98 -4.58
C LEU A 112 16.79 -3.15 -4.56
N SER A 113 17.53 -2.39 -5.37
CA SER A 113 18.99 -2.45 -5.45
C SER A 113 19.67 -1.68 -4.31
N GLY A 114 19.00 -0.67 -3.76
CA GLY A 114 19.60 0.26 -2.80
C GLY A 114 20.48 1.31 -3.46
N SER A 115 20.38 1.53 -4.77
CA SER A 115 21.23 2.48 -5.51
C SER A 115 21.11 3.93 -5.05
N ALA A 116 19.98 4.31 -4.43
CA ALA A 116 19.79 5.64 -3.84
C ALA A 116 20.40 5.78 -2.43
N MET A 117 20.85 4.70 -1.80
CA MET A 117 21.45 4.76 -0.46
C MET A 117 22.87 5.32 -0.53
N GLY A 118 23.12 6.43 0.16
CA GLY A 118 24.43 7.08 0.20
C GLY A 118 24.72 8.01 -0.98
N VAL A 119 23.78 8.14 -1.92
CA VAL A 119 23.83 9.18 -2.95
C VAL A 119 23.24 10.46 -2.34
N PRO A 120 23.95 11.61 -2.40
CA PRO A 120 23.38 12.86 -1.92
C PRO A 120 22.09 13.16 -2.71
N PRO A 121 21.01 13.63 -2.03
CA PRO A 121 19.79 14.05 -2.70
C PRO A 121 20.13 15.01 -3.83
N VAL A 122 19.35 14.99 -4.92
CA VAL A 122 19.56 15.85 -6.09
C VAL A 122 19.20 17.30 -5.75
N LEU A 123 19.98 17.92 -4.85
CA LEU A 123 19.90 19.34 -4.52
C LEU A 123 20.66 20.17 -5.58
N VAL A 124 21.53 19.55 -6.39
CA VAL A 124 22.39 20.26 -7.33
C VAL A 124 21.68 20.73 -8.61
N GLN A 125 20.53 20.16 -8.99
CA GLN A 125 19.84 20.57 -10.22
C GLN A 125 18.76 21.64 -10.02
N ARG A 126 18.25 21.82 -8.80
CA ARG A 126 17.20 22.82 -8.52
C ARG A 126 17.73 24.24 -8.41
N GLU A 127 18.96 24.42 -7.92
CA GLU A 127 19.62 25.74 -7.88
C GLU A 127 20.03 26.20 -9.30
N LEU A 128 20.58 25.29 -10.11
CA LEU A 128 20.99 25.60 -11.49
C LEU A 128 19.83 25.99 -12.43
N GLU A 129 18.60 25.53 -12.16
CA GLU A 129 17.45 25.98 -12.94
C GLU A 129 16.89 27.32 -12.48
N ILE A 130 16.92 27.63 -11.17
CA ILE A 130 16.43 28.90 -10.63
C ILE A 130 17.35 30.06 -11.04
N ASP A 131 18.66 29.85 -11.03
CA ASP A 131 19.63 30.87 -11.49
C ASP A 131 19.44 31.19 -12.98
N ARG A 132 19.08 30.19 -13.79
CA ARG A 132 18.80 30.33 -15.23
C ARG A 132 17.53 31.13 -15.54
N TRP A 133 16.60 31.28 -14.56
CA TRP A 133 15.41 32.14 -14.67
C TRP A 133 15.64 33.57 -14.15
N LEU A 134 16.72 33.80 -13.39
CA LEU A 134 17.10 35.13 -12.88
C LEU A 134 18.06 35.87 -13.83
N GLU A 135 18.64 35.16 -14.81
CA GLU A 135 19.51 35.71 -15.85
C GLU A 135 18.78 36.05 -17.17
N THR A 136 17.44 35.91 -17.22
CA THR A 136 16.57 36.30 -18.35
C THR A 136 15.57 37.36 -17.96
#